data_AF-A0A355CKN3-F1
#
_entry.id   AF-A0A355CKN3-F1
#
_cell.length_a   1.000
_cell.length_b   1.000
_cell.length_c   1.000
_cell.angle_alpha   90.00
_cell.angle_beta   90.00
_cell.angle_gamma   90.00
#
_symmetry.space_group_name_H-M   'P 1'
#
loop_
_entity.id
_entity.type
_entity.pdbx_description
1 polymer ?
#
loop_
_entity_poly.entity_id
_entity_poly.type
_entity_poly.pdbx_seq_one_letter_code
_entity_poly.pdbx_strand_id
1 'polypeptide(L)'
;SPAQKLLVRGDPEWIEDYRVDSFNEKIEKEICRVYSQSRLVIGLHGSNMLLPSAHAGMTIDLIDERWGNFAQDILYQESDPRMASFRYRFLPYQTSNDTLAFIAAVMVLNWSKFKSQMTADVL
;
A
#
# COMPACT_ATOMS: atom_id res chain seq x y z
N SER A 1 -10.34 12.74 -21.47
CA SER A 1 -10.88 13.14 -20.17
C SER A 1 -10.60 12.02 -19.18
N PRO A 2 -9.81 12.27 -18.11
CA PRO A 2 -9.38 11.25 -17.16
C PRO A 2 -10.49 10.98 -16.13
N ALA A 3 -10.28 9.97 -15.27
CA ALA A 3 -11.17 9.54 -14.20
C ALA A 3 -12.08 10.66 -13.67
N GLN A 4 -13.40 10.47 -13.77
CA GLN A 4 -14.34 11.39 -13.17
C GLN A 4 -14.02 11.48 -11.68
N LYS A 5 -13.69 12.69 -11.21
CA LYS A 5 -13.65 13.03 -9.78
C LYS A 5 -15.08 12.88 -9.26
N LEU A 6 -15.48 11.66 -8.94
CA LEU A 6 -16.70 11.38 -8.21
C LEU A 6 -16.44 11.85 -6.79
N LEU A 7 -16.85 13.09 -6.50
CA LEU A 7 -17.02 13.53 -5.13
C LEU A 7 -18.07 12.62 -4.49
N VAL A 8 -17.62 11.61 -3.77
CA VAL A 8 -18.48 10.83 -2.88
C VAL A 8 -19.01 11.83 -1.86
N ARG A 9 -20.33 12.02 -1.83
CA ARG A 9 -20.95 12.98 -0.90
C ARG A 9 -20.52 12.64 0.52
N GLY A 10 -19.73 13.53 1.14
CA GLY A 10 -19.28 13.40 2.53
C GLY A 10 -17.76 13.33 2.71
N ASP A 11 -16.99 13.05 1.65
CA ASP A 11 -15.54 12.97 1.74
C ASP A 11 -14.87 14.36 1.62
N PRO A 12 -13.74 14.60 2.32
CA PRO A 12 -12.96 15.82 2.15
C PRO A 12 -12.48 16.04 0.71
N GLU A 13 -12.40 17.30 0.27
CA GLU A 13 -12.03 17.66 -1.13
C GLU A 13 -10.63 17.20 -1.57
N TRP A 14 -9.75 16.90 -0.60
CA TRP A 14 -8.41 16.39 -0.82
C TRP A 14 -8.36 14.90 -1.11
N ILE A 15 -9.47 14.17 -0.94
CA ILE A 15 -9.59 12.77 -1.35
C ILE A 15 -9.87 12.72 -2.85
N GLU A 16 -9.05 11.95 -3.56
CA GLU A 16 -9.24 11.64 -4.97
C GLU A 16 -9.83 10.24 -5.11
N ASP A 17 -10.98 10.14 -5.79
CA ASP A 17 -11.64 8.86 -6.06
C ASP A 17 -11.22 8.32 -7.43
N TYR A 18 -10.62 7.14 -7.43
CA TYR A 18 -10.13 6.43 -8.62
C TYR A 18 -10.95 5.18 -8.95
N ARG A 19 -12.13 4.99 -8.34
CA ARG A 19 -13.00 3.84 -8.63
C ARG A 19 -13.50 3.90 -10.08
N VAL A 20 -13.55 2.72 -10.70
CA VAL A 20 -14.02 2.53 -12.08
C VAL A 20 -14.91 1.30 -12.14
N ASP A 21 -15.86 1.27 -13.09
CA ASP A 21 -16.76 0.13 -13.28
C ASP A 21 -16.05 -1.07 -13.91
N SER A 22 -15.02 -0.82 -14.73
CA SER A 22 -14.20 -1.86 -15.34
C SER A 22 -12.79 -1.37 -15.61
N PHE A 23 -11.83 -2.28 -15.53
CA PHE A 23 -10.44 -2.00 -15.87
C PHE A 23 -10.19 -2.22 -17.37
N ASN A 24 -9.34 -1.35 -17.92
CA ASN A 24 -8.69 -1.54 -19.22
C ASN A 24 -7.22 -1.13 -19.09
N GLU A 25 -6.40 -1.47 -20.08
CA GLU A 25 -4.96 -1.21 -20.05
C GLU A 25 -4.60 0.24 -19.70
N LYS A 26 -5.36 1.21 -20.21
CA LYS A 26 -5.10 2.62 -19.93
C LYS A 26 -5.38 2.97 -18.47
N ILE A 27 -6.47 2.45 -17.91
CA ILE A 27 -6.83 2.65 -16.50
C ILE A 27 -5.81 1.95 -15.60
N GLU A 28 -5.41 0.72 -15.92
CA GLU A 28 -4.40 -0.02 -15.15
C GLU A 28 -3.07 0.73 -15.09
N LYS A 29 -2.58 1.26 -16.21
CA LYS A 29 -1.37 2.09 -16.24
C LYS A 29 -1.50 3.36 -15.40
N GLU A 30 -2.67 4.00 -15.42
CA GLU A 30 -2.92 5.19 -14.61
C GLU A 30 -2.94 4.86 -13.12
N ILE A 31 -3.56 3.74 -12.72
CA ILE A 31 -3.57 3.28 -11.34
C ILE A 31 -2.15 2.91 -10.88
N CYS A 32 -1.35 2.24 -11.71
CA CYS A 32 0.08 2.00 -11.40
C CYS A 32 0.87 3.30 -11.25
N ARG A 33 0.54 4.35 -12.02
CA ARG A 33 1.12 5.69 -11.85
C ARG A 33 0.74 6.29 -10.49
N VAL A 34 -0.49 6.11 -10.03
CA VAL A 34 -0.91 6.55 -8.69
C VAL A 34 -0.16 5.76 -7.61
N TYR A 35 -0.03 4.44 -7.74
CA TYR A 35 0.76 3.63 -6.81
C TYR A 35 2.22 4.08 -6.72
N SER A 36 2.86 4.38 -7.85
CA SER A 36 4.27 4.84 -7.85
C SER A 36 4.48 6.19 -7.17
N GLN A 37 3.43 7.00 -7.05
CA GLN A 37 3.44 8.27 -6.34
C GLN A 37 3.03 8.13 -4.86
N SER A 38 2.53 6.95 -4.47
CA SER A 38 2.01 6.67 -3.13
C SER A 38 3.12 6.25 -2.18
N ARG A 39 3.22 6.92 -1.03
CA ARG A 39 4.14 6.53 0.05
C ARG A 39 3.73 5.22 0.73
N LEU A 40 2.42 5.00 0.80
CA LEU A 40 1.80 3.84 1.41
C LEU A 40 0.51 3.51 0.67
N VAL A 41 0.29 2.24 0.34
CA VAL A 41 -1.00 1.72 -0.14
C VAL A 41 -1.54 0.74 0.89
N ILE A 42 -2.82 0.86 1.21
CA ILE A 42 -3.54 -0.06 2.08
C ILE A 42 -4.56 -0.79 1.22
N GLY A 43 -4.52 -2.11 1.22
CA GLY A 43 -5.43 -2.93 0.42
C GLY A 43 -5.94 -4.15 1.18
N LEU A 44 -6.89 -4.85 0.56
CA LEU A 44 -7.41 -6.12 1.05
C LEU A 44 -6.74 -7.27 0.29
N HIS A 45 -6.34 -8.32 0.99
CA HIS A 45 -5.62 -9.44 0.43
C HIS A 45 -6.44 -10.13 -0.67
N GLY A 46 -5.85 -10.29 -1.87
CA GLY A 46 -6.53 -10.77 -3.06
C GLY A 46 -7.16 -9.68 -3.95
N SER A 47 -6.97 -8.39 -3.62
CA SER A 47 -7.36 -7.25 -4.49
C SER A 47 -6.26 -6.87 -5.50
N ASN A 48 -5.40 -7.83 -5.89
CA ASN A 48 -4.21 -7.62 -6.73
C ASN A 48 -3.16 -6.71 -6.07
N MET A 49 -2.67 -7.10 -4.89
CA MET A 49 -1.62 -6.37 -4.17
C MET A 49 -0.22 -6.50 -4.81
N LEU A 50 -0.07 -7.35 -5.84
CA LEU A 50 1.15 -7.52 -6.62
C LEU A 50 1.66 -6.20 -7.23
N LEU A 51 0.78 -5.45 -7.91
CA LEU A 51 1.15 -4.19 -8.57
C LEU A 51 1.36 -3.04 -7.56
N PRO A 52 0.47 -2.83 -6.57
CA PRO A 52 0.75 -1.91 -5.46
C PRO A 52 2.09 -2.16 -4.78
N SER A 53 2.42 -3.41 -4.45
CA SER A 53 3.69 -3.74 -3.78
C SER A 53 4.92 -3.54 -4.67
N ALA A 54 4.76 -3.65 -5.99
CA ALA A 54 5.81 -3.31 -6.95
C ALA A 54 6.06 -1.80 -7.09
N HIS A 55 5.01 -0.97 -7.02
CA HIS A 55 5.12 0.44 -7.35
C HIS A 55 5.18 1.37 -6.15
N ALA A 56 4.44 1.06 -5.07
CA ALA A 56 4.34 1.93 -3.91
C ALA A 56 5.60 1.92 -3.05
N GLY A 57 5.73 2.99 -2.25
CA GLY A 57 6.78 3.09 -1.24
C GLY A 57 6.68 1.97 -0.21
N MET A 58 5.48 1.67 0.27
CA MET A 58 5.18 0.64 1.27
C MET A 58 3.74 0.13 1.07
N THR A 59 3.42 -1.03 1.65
CA THR A 59 2.06 -1.56 1.68
C THR A 59 1.64 -2.06 3.06
N ILE A 60 0.33 -1.94 3.33
CA ILE A 60 -0.37 -2.72 4.34
C ILE A 60 -1.40 -3.57 3.60
N ASP A 61 -1.29 -4.89 3.75
CA ASP A 61 -2.23 -5.84 3.21
C ASP A 61 -3.11 -6.40 4.35
N LEU A 62 -4.41 -6.13 4.27
CA LEU A 62 -5.39 -6.58 5.25
C LEU A 62 -5.88 -7.97 4.86
N ILE A 63 -5.58 -8.95 5.70
CA ILE A 63 -5.80 -10.38 5.43
C ILE A 63 -6.98 -10.87 6.23
N ASP A 64 -7.93 -11.49 5.52
CA ASP A 64 -9.02 -12.21 6.17
C ASP A 64 -8.61 -13.67 6.46
N GLU A 65 -9.36 -14.68 6.02
CA GLU A 65 -9.08 -16.09 6.34
C GLU A 65 -7.87 -16.70 5.57
N ARG A 66 -7.24 -15.95 4.66
CA ARG A 66 -6.25 -16.44 3.67
C ARG A 66 -4.79 -16.36 4.13
N TRP A 67 -4.53 -16.53 5.42
CA TRP A 67 -3.17 -16.42 5.98
C TRP A 67 -2.16 -17.39 5.37
N GLY A 68 -2.57 -18.56 4.90
CA GLY A 68 -1.65 -19.53 4.28
C GLY A 68 -0.92 -19.03 3.03
N ASN A 69 -1.47 -18.01 2.36
CA ASN A 69 -0.94 -17.47 1.10
C ASN A 69 -0.59 -15.98 1.19
N PHE A 70 -0.43 -15.45 2.40
CA PHE A 70 -0.33 -14.00 2.64
C PHE A 70 0.72 -13.27 1.79
N ALA A 71 1.86 -13.93 1.54
CA ALA A 71 2.98 -13.33 0.82
C ALA A 71 2.96 -13.58 -0.70
N GLN A 72 2.03 -14.38 -1.22
CA GLN A 72 2.00 -14.75 -2.64
C GLN A 72 1.65 -13.56 -3.56
N ASP A 73 1.01 -12.53 -3.01
CA ASP A 73 0.55 -11.33 -3.75
C ASP A 73 1.45 -10.11 -3.48
N ILE A 74 2.74 -10.33 -3.14
CA ILE A 74 3.72 -9.28 -2.85
C ILE A 74 4.99 -9.44 -3.69
N LEU A 75 5.41 -8.36 -4.35
CA LEU A 75 6.70 -8.25 -5.01
C LEU A 75 7.73 -7.59 -4.09
N TYR A 76 8.45 -8.42 -3.33
CA TYR A 76 9.54 -7.97 -2.48
C TYR A 76 10.70 -7.42 -3.31
N GLN A 77 11.14 -6.21 -2.98
CA GLN A 77 12.26 -5.53 -3.63
C GLN A 77 13.50 -5.40 -2.72
N GLU A 78 13.32 -5.61 -1.42
CA GLU A 78 14.38 -5.45 -0.43
C GLU A 78 15.12 -6.77 -0.23
N SER A 79 16.45 -6.73 -0.25
CA SER A 79 17.29 -7.88 0.11
C SER A 79 17.39 -8.06 1.63
N ASP A 80 17.29 -6.97 2.39
CA ASP A 80 17.29 -7.00 3.85
C ASP A 80 15.88 -7.36 4.36
N PRO A 81 15.69 -8.48 5.07
CA PRO A 81 14.38 -8.89 5.58
C PRO A 81 13.79 -7.90 6.60
N ARG A 82 14.62 -7.09 7.28
CA ARG A 82 14.17 -6.04 8.20
C ARG A 82 13.54 -4.88 7.42
N MET A 83 14.14 -4.53 6.29
CA MET A 83 13.59 -3.55 5.35
C MET A 83 12.31 -4.07 4.71
N ALA A 84 12.30 -5.32 4.26
CA ALA A 84 11.12 -5.97 3.69
C ALA A 84 9.95 -5.98 4.69
N SER A 85 10.17 -6.42 5.92
CA SER A 85 9.10 -6.50 6.95
C SER A 85 8.58 -5.12 7.37
N PHE A 86 9.41 -4.08 7.33
CA PHE A 86 8.91 -2.72 7.54
C PHE A 86 8.07 -2.24 6.35
N ARG A 87 8.55 -2.50 5.13
CA ARG A 87 7.97 -2.00 3.86
C ARG A 87 6.65 -2.68 3.51
N TYR A 88 6.51 -3.98 3.81
CA TYR A 88 5.34 -4.79 3.49
C TYR A 88 4.77 -5.40 4.76
N ARG A 89 3.64 -4.85 5.23
CA ARG A 89 2.97 -5.34 6.45
C ARG A 89 1.69 -6.07 6.13
N PHE A 90 1.39 -7.05 6.97
CA PHE A 90 0.18 -7.86 6.89
C PHE A 90 -0.55 -7.74 8.22
N LEU A 91 -1.83 -7.38 8.17
CA LEU A 91 -2.65 -7.22 9.37
C LEU A 91 -3.95 -8.01 9.21
N PRO A 92 -4.56 -8.52 10.28
CA PRO A 92 -5.91 -9.06 10.21
C PRO A 92 -6.90 -8.03 9.66
N TYR A 93 -7.81 -8.47 8.80
CA TYR A 93 -8.88 -7.63 8.26
C TYR A 93 -9.73 -6.99 9.39
N GLN A 94 -9.84 -7.69 10.51
CA GLN A 94 -10.55 -7.24 11.72
C GLN A 94 -9.79 -6.16 12.51
N THR A 95 -8.61 -5.72 12.06
CA THR A 95 -7.86 -4.63 12.70
C THR A 95 -8.70 -3.37 12.72
N SER A 96 -8.84 -2.74 13.91
CA SER A 96 -9.64 -1.52 14.05
C SER A 96 -9.04 -0.35 13.25
N ASN A 97 -9.91 0.56 12.80
CA ASN A 97 -9.50 1.74 12.05
C ASN A 97 -8.47 2.60 12.81
N ASP A 98 -8.62 2.75 14.13
CA ASP A 98 -7.66 3.51 14.96
C ASP A 98 -6.27 2.86 14.95
N THR A 99 -6.23 1.53 15.06
CA THR A 99 -4.97 0.78 15.04
C THR A 99 -4.34 0.83 13.65
N LEU A 100 -5.14 0.67 12.59
CA LEU A 100 -4.69 0.76 11.22
C LEU A 100 -4.12 2.15 10.90
N ALA A 101 -4.82 3.21 11.29
CA ALA A 101 -4.40 4.59 11.11
C ALA A 101 -3.10 4.89 11.88
N PHE A 102 -2.99 4.42 13.12
CA PHE A 102 -1.77 4.53 13.91
C PHE A 102 -0.58 3.84 13.22
N ILE A 103 -0.76 2.60 12.77
CA ILE A 103 0.29 1.84 12.08
C ILE A 103 0.70 2.54 10.78
N ALA A 104 -0.27 2.98 9.97
CA ALA A 104 -0.03 3.70 8.73
C ALA A 104 0.77 4.99 8.96
N ALA A 105 0.38 5.78 9.96
CA ALA A 105 1.08 7.01 10.34
C ALA A 105 2.53 6.71 10.77
N VAL A 106 2.73 5.70 11.62
CA VAL A 106 4.07 5.28 12.05
C VAL A 106 4.95 4.87 10.87
N MET A 107 4.42 4.10 9.92
CA MET A 107 5.16 3.70 8.72
C MET A 107 5.61 4.91 7.91
N VAL A 108 4.67 5.83 7.61
CA VAL A 108 4.97 7.02 6.80
C VAL A 108 5.96 7.95 7.49
N LEU A 109 5.79 8.20 8.80
CA LEU A 109 6.61 9.16 9.55
C LEU A 109 8.02 8.62 9.84
N ASN A 110 8.17 7.32 10.10
CA ASN A 110 9.43 6.76 10.57
C ASN A 110 10.26 6.06 9.49
N TRP A 111 9.75 5.91 8.27
CA TRP A 111 10.46 5.22 7.18
C TRP A 111 11.90 5.69 7.00
N SER A 112 12.13 7.00 6.86
CA SER A 112 13.47 7.55 6.63
C SER A 112 14.45 7.24 7.77
N LYS A 113 13.98 7.34 9.02
CA LYS A 113 14.77 7.02 10.21
C LYS A 113 15.10 5.52 10.25
N PHE A 114 14.09 4.68 10.05
CA PHE A 114 14.26 3.23 10.04
C PHE A 114 15.26 2.80 8.96
N LYS A 115 15.09 3.29 7.73
CA LYS A 115 16.02 3.02 6.62
C LYS A 115 17.45 3.42 6.98
N SER A 116 17.65 4.64 7.50
CA SER A 116 18.98 5.10 7.91
C SER A 116 19.62 4.19 8.96
N GLN A 117 18.85 3.68 9.92
CA GLN A 117 19.37 2.78 10.96
C GLN A 117 19.74 1.40 10.40
N MET A 118 18.97 0.88 9.45
CA MET A 118 19.23 -0.45 8.87
C MET A 118 20.36 -0.46 7.84
N THR A 119 20.64 0.69 7.20
CA THR A 119 21.73 0.82 6.23
C THR A 119 23.01 1.44 6.82
N ALA A 120 23.00 1.88 8.08
CA ALA A 120 24.16 2.50 8.72
C ALA A 120 25.37 1.56 8.83
N ASP A 121 25.13 0.25 8.97
CA ASP A 121 26.19 -0.77 9.09
C ASP A 121 26.80 -1.18 7.72
N VAL A 122 26.31 -0.60 6.61
CA VAL A 122 26.72 -0.95 5.23
C VAL A 122 27.64 0.11 4.61
N LEU A 123 28.00 1.15 5.37
CA LEU A 123 28.96 2.20 5.01
C LEU A 123 30.25 2.04 5.81
#